data_AF-A0A7L2TI74-F1
#
_entry.id   AF-A0A7L2TI74-F1
#
_cell.length_a   1.000
_cell.length_b   1.000
_cell.length_c   1.000
_cell.angle_alpha   90.00
_cell.angle_beta   90.00
_cell.angle_gamma   90.00
#
_symmetry.space_group_name_H-M   'P 1'
#
loop_
_entity.id
_entity.type
_entity.pdbx_description
1 polymer ?
#
loop_
_entity_poly.entity_id
_entity_poly.type
_entity_poly.pdbx_seq_one_letter_code
_entity_poly.pdbx_strand_id
1 'polypeptide(L)'
;VGCDRSKNLVNICGEKHFQAFVCDALSVPIRSGSCDACISIAVIHHFSTAERRLATIRELARLLRPGGTALIYVWAMEQEYKNQKSKYLKEKNSSKNEEKEMNIGTAQRPLSDQGPDNSSQDSAWSDQLLNDLKDEGCGAKPVADFRLPVHTNRTSFHSQDLLVPWHLKGGTKKKEESINTVLVPGGSKELQELSPVFHRYYHVFCEGELEEACRSLDCVRVQKSYYDQGNWCVILEKL
;
A
#
# COMPACT_ATOMS: atom_id res chain seq x y z
N VAL A 1 -10.05 -4.99 23.04
CA VAL A 1 -8.72 -4.50 23.48
C VAL A 1 -7.87 -4.30 22.23
N GLY A 2 -7.15 -3.20 22.10
CA GLY A 2 -6.22 -2.94 20.99
C GLY A 2 -4.76 -3.08 21.40
N CYS A 3 -3.85 -3.18 20.45
CA CYS A 3 -2.43 -3.00 20.73
C CYS A 3 -1.68 -2.39 19.54
N ASP A 4 -0.61 -1.67 19.83
CA ASP A 4 0.23 -1.00 18.82
C ASP A 4 1.68 -0.95 19.32
N ARG A 5 2.64 -0.90 18.39
CA ARG A 5 4.07 -0.80 18.71
C ARG A 5 4.46 0.59 19.22
N SER A 6 3.68 1.61 18.87
CA SER A 6 3.84 3.01 19.26
C SER A 6 3.21 3.28 20.62
N LYS A 7 4.05 3.50 21.63
CA LYS A 7 3.63 3.95 22.96
C LYS A 7 2.77 5.21 22.90
N ASN A 8 3.10 6.14 21.99
CA ASN A 8 2.36 7.39 21.87
C ASN A 8 0.93 7.17 21.34
N LEU A 9 0.74 6.27 20.38
CA LEU A 9 -0.62 5.92 19.90
C LEU A 9 -1.42 5.20 20.99
N VAL A 10 -0.80 4.28 21.71
CA VAL A 10 -1.44 3.59 22.85
C VAL A 10 -1.84 4.58 23.94
N ASN A 11 -1.00 5.56 24.26
CA ASN A 11 -1.33 6.61 25.24
C ASN A 11 -2.55 7.42 24.80
N ILE A 12 -2.66 7.80 23.53
CA ILE A 12 -3.84 8.50 22.98
C ILE A 12 -5.10 7.65 23.13
N CYS A 13 -5.01 6.33 22.94
CA CYS A 13 -6.13 5.42 23.20
C CYS A 13 -6.54 5.44 24.68
N GLY A 14 -5.57 5.44 25.60
CA GLY A 14 -5.81 5.52 27.04
C GLY A 14 -6.45 6.84 27.47
N GLU A 15 -6.02 7.97 26.92
CA GLU A 15 -6.64 9.30 27.12
C GLU A 15 -8.10 9.32 26.65
N LYS A 16 -8.43 8.52 25.63
CA LYS A 16 -9.80 8.34 25.13
C LYS A 16 -10.57 7.22 25.85
N HIS A 17 -10.05 6.71 26.97
CA HIS A 17 -10.63 5.64 27.78
C HIS A 17 -10.82 4.30 27.04
N PHE A 18 -10.04 4.03 26.00
CA PHE A 18 -10.01 2.74 25.33
C PHE A 18 -8.93 1.83 25.94
N GLN A 19 -9.24 0.52 26.00
CA GLN A 19 -8.31 -0.49 26.47
C GLN A 19 -7.30 -0.84 25.36
N ALA A 20 -6.06 -0.37 25.52
CA ALA A 20 -4.96 -0.69 24.62
C ALA A 20 -3.64 -0.90 25.38
N PHE A 21 -2.73 -1.68 24.81
CA PHE A 21 -1.39 -1.92 25.37
C PHE A 21 -0.32 -1.88 24.28
N VAL A 22 0.95 -1.72 24.68
CA VAL A 22 2.08 -1.72 23.74
C VAL A 22 2.50 -3.15 23.42
N CYS A 23 2.60 -3.49 22.13
CA CYS A 23 2.93 -4.84 21.66
C CYS A 23 3.69 -4.81 20.33
N ASP A 24 4.33 -5.92 19.97
CA ASP A 24 4.74 -6.18 18.57
C ASP A 24 3.70 -7.10 17.92
N ALA A 25 3.28 -6.81 16.69
CA ALA A 25 2.25 -7.61 16.01
C ALA A 25 2.71 -9.03 15.64
N LEU A 26 4.00 -9.33 15.73
CA LEU A 26 4.54 -10.69 15.60
C LEU A 26 4.41 -11.52 16.89
N SER A 27 4.18 -10.87 18.03
CA SER A 27 4.05 -11.55 19.32
C SER A 27 3.17 -10.73 20.27
N VAL A 28 1.87 -11.03 20.24
CA VAL A 28 0.86 -10.35 21.04
C VAL A 28 0.73 -11.08 22.38
N PRO A 29 0.91 -10.41 23.53
CA PRO A 29 0.81 -11.00 24.88
C PRO A 29 -0.64 -11.30 25.30
N ILE A 30 -1.40 -11.97 24.43
CA ILE A 30 -2.74 -12.49 24.67
C ILE A 30 -2.69 -14.01 24.46
N ARG A 31 -3.42 -14.74 25.31
CA ARG A 31 -3.50 -16.21 25.28
C ARG A 31 -3.98 -16.70 23.91
N SER A 32 -3.44 -17.82 23.44
CA SER A 32 -3.92 -18.46 22.21
C SER A 32 -5.37 -18.89 22.36
N GLY A 33 -6.18 -18.71 21.32
CA GLY A 33 -7.57 -19.17 21.33
C GLY A 33 -8.51 -18.36 22.21
N SER A 34 -8.19 -17.11 22.55
CA SER A 34 -9.02 -16.29 23.45
C SER A 34 -9.86 -15.22 22.75
N CYS A 35 -9.65 -14.99 21.46
CA CYS A 35 -10.36 -13.95 20.71
C CYS A 35 -11.44 -14.55 19.82
N ASP A 36 -12.65 -14.00 19.88
CA ASP A 36 -13.74 -14.35 18.95
C ASP A 36 -13.52 -13.71 17.58
N ALA A 37 -12.94 -12.50 17.58
CA ALA A 37 -12.61 -11.76 16.38
C ALA A 37 -11.29 -10.98 16.53
N CYS A 38 -10.60 -10.75 15.41
CA CYS A 38 -9.43 -9.87 15.32
C CYS A 38 -9.53 -8.94 14.12
N ILE A 39 -8.94 -7.74 14.22
CA ILE A 39 -8.85 -6.79 13.10
C ILE A 39 -7.39 -6.34 12.96
N SER A 40 -6.89 -6.31 11.72
CA SER A 40 -5.55 -5.86 11.38
C SER A 40 -5.63 -4.93 10.17
N ILE A 41 -5.71 -3.62 10.44
CA ILE A 41 -5.94 -2.59 9.44
C ILE A 41 -4.66 -1.76 9.26
N ALA A 42 -4.10 -1.76 8.04
CA ALA A 42 -2.89 -1.01 7.72
C ALA A 42 -1.69 -1.30 8.66
N VAL A 43 -1.48 -2.59 8.97
CA VAL A 43 -0.36 -3.04 9.82
C VAL A 43 0.63 -3.87 9.02
N ILE A 44 0.17 -4.93 8.35
CA ILE A 44 1.03 -5.97 7.77
C ILE A 44 1.95 -5.44 6.66
N HIS A 45 1.51 -4.42 5.91
CA HIS A 45 2.32 -3.78 4.89
C HIS A 45 3.60 -3.11 5.42
N HIS A 46 3.78 -2.97 6.73
CA HIS A 46 5.01 -2.42 7.32
C HIS A 46 6.13 -3.45 7.49
N PHE A 47 5.88 -4.74 7.26
CA PHE A 47 6.89 -5.78 7.38
C PHE A 47 7.61 -6.02 6.05
N SER A 48 8.94 -5.86 6.07
CA SER A 48 9.80 -5.84 4.89
C SER A 48 10.12 -7.18 4.25
N THR A 49 9.64 -8.26 4.84
CA THR A 49 9.97 -9.62 4.40
C THR A 49 8.68 -10.44 4.39
N ALA A 50 8.50 -11.30 3.40
CA ALA A 50 7.32 -12.15 3.28
C ALA A 50 7.12 -13.02 4.54
N GLU A 51 8.21 -13.49 5.14
CA GLU A 51 8.22 -14.34 6.34
C GLU A 51 7.58 -13.63 7.54
N ARG A 52 7.91 -12.35 7.74
CA ARG A 52 7.33 -11.52 8.82
C ARG A 52 5.87 -11.17 8.54
N ARG A 53 5.49 -10.95 7.27
CA ARG A 53 4.09 -10.76 6.88
C ARG A 53 3.27 -12.02 7.21
N LEU A 54 3.75 -13.19 6.80
CA LEU A 54 3.13 -14.48 7.11
C LEU A 54 3.10 -14.77 8.62
N ALA A 55 4.18 -14.46 9.36
CA ALA A 55 4.23 -14.62 10.81
C ALA A 55 3.16 -13.77 11.52
N THR A 56 2.86 -12.57 11.02
CA THR A 56 1.78 -11.73 11.56
C THR A 56 0.40 -12.36 11.33
N ILE A 57 0.17 -12.93 10.14
CA ILE A 57 -1.09 -13.66 9.84
C ILE A 57 -1.22 -14.88 10.75
N ARG A 58 -0.12 -15.63 10.96
CA ARG A 58 -0.06 -16.75 11.89
C ARG A 58 -0.35 -16.32 13.33
N GLU A 59 0.13 -15.15 13.74
CA GLU A 59 -0.13 -14.62 15.07
C GLU A 59 -1.62 -14.25 15.25
N LEU A 60 -2.26 -13.65 14.24
CA LEU A 60 -3.72 -13.45 14.25
C LEU A 60 -4.47 -14.78 14.39
N ALA A 61 -4.08 -15.81 13.62
CA ALA A 61 -4.67 -17.15 13.74
C ALA A 61 -4.45 -17.77 15.13
N ARG A 62 -3.29 -17.54 15.77
CA ARG A 62 -3.01 -18.02 17.13
C ARG A 62 -3.99 -17.41 18.14
N LEU A 63 -4.27 -16.11 18.04
CA LEU A 63 -5.15 -15.36 18.94
C LEU A 63 -6.61 -15.82 18.86
N LEU A 64 -7.10 -16.13 17.65
CA LEU A 64 -8.48 -16.56 17.44
C LEU A 64 -8.77 -17.90 18.11
N ARG A 65 -9.96 -18.05 18.69
CA ARG A 65 -10.55 -19.36 19.04
C ARG A 65 -11.00 -20.10 17.77
N PRO A 66 -11.13 -21.44 17.76
CA PRO A 66 -11.74 -22.15 16.64
C PRO A 66 -13.12 -21.56 16.26
N GLY A 67 -13.36 -21.37 14.97
CA GLY A 67 -14.53 -20.65 14.43
C GLY A 67 -14.50 -19.12 14.58
N GLY A 68 -13.47 -18.56 15.24
CA GLY A 68 -13.25 -17.11 15.31
C GLY A 68 -12.75 -16.54 13.99
N THR A 69 -12.99 -15.25 13.74
CA THR A 69 -12.69 -14.61 12.45
C THR A 69 -11.73 -13.43 12.55
N ALA A 70 -10.89 -13.22 11.53
CA ALA A 70 -10.08 -12.00 11.43
C ALA A 70 -10.33 -11.27 10.11
N LEU A 71 -10.35 -9.93 10.20
CA LEU A 71 -10.31 -9.03 9.06
C LEU A 71 -8.88 -8.47 8.90
N ILE A 72 -8.30 -8.65 7.73
CA ILE A 72 -7.00 -8.10 7.35
C ILE A 72 -7.21 -7.12 6.19
N TYR A 73 -6.60 -5.93 6.30
CA TYR A 73 -6.74 -4.84 5.33
C TYR A 73 -5.37 -4.22 5.04
N VAL A 74 -4.89 -4.35 3.80
CA VAL A 74 -3.55 -3.91 3.36
C VAL A 74 -3.63 -3.06 2.10
N TRP A 75 -2.63 -2.22 1.85
CA TRP A 75 -2.62 -1.35 0.67
C TRP A 75 -2.46 -2.20 -0.60
N ALA A 76 -3.27 -1.89 -1.61
CA ALA A 76 -3.17 -2.51 -2.93
C ALA A 76 -2.12 -1.78 -3.79
N MET A 77 -1.37 -2.53 -4.57
CA MET A 77 -0.55 -2.02 -5.67
C MET A 77 -1.47 -1.35 -6.72
N GLU A 78 -2.60 -1.99 -7.00
CA GLU A 78 -3.63 -1.57 -7.95
C GLU A 78 -4.50 -0.46 -7.36
N GLN A 79 -4.09 0.79 -7.55
CA GLN A 79 -4.90 1.95 -7.13
C GLN A 79 -6.04 2.30 -8.11
N GLU A 80 -6.11 1.60 -9.24
CA GLU A 80 -7.26 1.55 -10.14
C GLU A 80 -7.64 0.09 -10.35
N TYR A 81 -8.90 -0.24 -10.10
CA TYR A 81 -9.39 -1.61 -10.17
C TYR A 81 -10.74 -1.65 -10.87
N LYS A 82 -10.92 -2.55 -11.84
CA LYS A 82 -12.15 -2.65 -12.66
C LYS A 82 -12.61 -1.30 -13.23
N ASN A 83 -11.68 -0.54 -13.82
CA ASN A 83 -11.89 0.81 -14.38
C ASN A 83 -12.41 1.85 -13.36
N GLN A 84 -12.21 1.61 -12.07
CA GLN A 84 -12.55 2.55 -11.01
C GLN A 84 -11.29 2.93 -10.22
N LYS A 85 -10.95 4.21 -10.27
CA LYS A 85 -9.88 4.79 -9.45
C LYS A 85 -10.28 4.80 -7.97
N SER A 86 -9.34 4.41 -7.11
CA SER A 86 -9.49 4.51 -5.67
C SER A 86 -9.59 5.99 -5.23
N LYS A 87 -10.15 6.22 -4.03
CA LYS A 87 -10.11 7.55 -3.39
C LYS A 87 -8.69 8.09 -3.19
N TYR A 88 -7.66 7.23 -3.22
CA TYR A 88 -6.28 7.65 -3.08
C TYR A 88 -5.82 8.50 -4.27
N LEU A 89 -6.15 8.09 -5.50
CA LEU A 89 -5.79 8.81 -6.72
C LEU A 89 -6.73 9.97 -7.07
N LYS A 90 -7.89 10.07 -6.42
CA LYS A 90 -8.84 11.15 -6.69
C LYS A 90 -8.35 12.46 -6.06
N GLU A 91 -8.03 13.43 -6.90
CA GLU A 91 -7.90 14.83 -6.47
C GLU A 91 -9.25 15.32 -5.95
N LYS A 92 -9.23 16.17 -4.91
CA LYS A 92 -10.44 16.90 -4.52
C LYS A 92 -10.78 17.84 -5.67
N ASN A 93 -11.79 17.50 -6.47
CA ASN A 93 -12.41 18.49 -7.33
C ASN A 93 -12.95 19.61 -6.43
N SER A 94 -12.28 20.75 -6.45
CA SER A 94 -12.88 22.03 -6.11
C SER A 94 -14.13 22.17 -6.97
N SER A 95 -15.28 22.38 -6.32
CA SER A 95 -16.61 22.70 -6.87
C SER A 95 -16.66 23.09 -8.36
N LYS A 96 -17.43 22.32 -9.15
CA LYS A 96 -18.16 22.67 -10.39
C LYS A 96 -18.75 21.36 -10.93
N ASN A 97 -19.94 21.27 -11.47
CA ASN A 97 -21.19 22.02 -11.43
C ASN A 97 -22.20 20.98 -11.97
N GLU A 98 -23.40 20.90 -11.41
CA GLU A 98 -24.47 20.12 -12.03
C GLU A 98 -24.82 20.76 -13.38
N GLU A 99 -24.52 20.08 -14.48
CA GLU A 99 -25.21 20.31 -15.75
C GLU A 99 -25.96 19.03 -16.10
N LYS A 100 -27.22 19.01 -15.65
CA LYS A 100 -28.28 18.23 -16.27
C LYS A 100 -28.56 18.87 -17.62
N GLU A 101 -28.47 18.11 -18.71
CA GLU A 101 -29.32 18.36 -19.87
C GLU A 101 -29.84 17.05 -20.47
N MET A 102 -31.12 17.13 -20.83
CA MET A 102 -32.04 16.05 -21.14
C MET A 102 -32.02 15.67 -22.63
N ASN A 103 -32.39 14.43 -22.89
CA ASN A 103 -32.73 13.87 -24.20
C ASN A 103 -33.70 14.76 -25.01
N ILE A 104 -33.43 14.90 -26.31
CA ILE A 104 -34.46 14.91 -27.36
C ILE A 104 -33.98 13.97 -28.47
N GLY A 105 -34.76 12.93 -28.75
CA GLY A 105 -34.49 11.99 -29.84
C GLY A 105 -35.10 12.44 -31.16
N THR A 106 -34.55 11.92 -32.26
CA THR A 106 -35.30 11.67 -33.50
C THR A 106 -34.71 10.44 -34.20
N ALA A 107 -35.61 9.58 -34.66
CA ALA A 107 -35.37 8.33 -35.36
C ALA A 107 -34.78 8.51 -36.76
N GLN A 108 -34.03 7.50 -37.24
CA GLN A 108 -34.25 6.85 -38.55
C GLN A 108 -33.39 5.58 -38.70
N ARG A 109 -34.06 4.48 -39.10
CA ARG A 109 -33.50 3.24 -39.70
C ARG A 109 -33.43 3.44 -41.23
N PRO A 110 -32.55 2.73 -41.98
CA PRO A 110 -32.89 1.38 -42.48
C PRO A 110 -31.74 0.35 -42.53
N LEU A 111 -32.16 -0.88 -42.84
CA LEU A 111 -31.51 -2.19 -42.86
C LEU A 111 -30.56 -2.46 -44.05
N SER A 112 -29.95 -3.66 -44.00
CA SER A 112 -29.34 -4.52 -45.06
C SER A 112 -27.82 -4.30 -45.29
N ASP A 113 -26.95 -5.29 -45.56
CA ASP A 113 -27.08 -6.72 -45.89
C ASP A 113 -25.68 -7.41 -45.77
N GLN A 114 -25.66 -8.74 -45.54
CA GLN A 114 -24.70 -9.78 -45.99
C GLN A 114 -23.18 -9.73 -45.68
N GLY A 115 -22.62 -10.90 -45.29
CA GLY A 115 -21.18 -11.22 -45.24
C GLY A 115 -20.55 -11.47 -46.62
N PRO A 116 -19.24 -11.81 -46.71
CA PRO A 116 -18.80 -13.20 -46.48
C PRO A 116 -17.37 -13.39 -45.89
N ASP A 117 -16.99 -14.66 -45.78
CA ASP A 117 -15.77 -15.31 -45.25
C ASP A 117 -14.38 -14.92 -45.82
N ASN A 118 -13.35 -15.33 -45.05
CA ASN A 118 -12.18 -16.16 -45.42
C ASN A 118 -10.74 -15.57 -45.36
N SER A 119 -9.89 -16.30 -44.60
CA SER A 119 -8.45 -16.59 -44.81
C SER A 119 -7.43 -15.43 -44.83
N SER A 120 -6.15 -15.49 -44.45
CA SER A 120 -5.21 -16.47 -43.86
C SER A 120 -3.82 -15.78 -43.83
N GLN A 121 -2.98 -16.07 -42.82
CA GLN A 121 -1.49 -16.07 -42.88
C GLN A 121 -0.76 -14.72 -43.13
N ASP A 122 0.48 -14.43 -42.72
CA ASP A 122 1.61 -15.16 -42.14
C ASP A 122 2.67 -14.12 -41.67
N SER A 123 3.70 -14.63 -40.99
CA SER A 123 5.10 -14.16 -40.95
C SER A 123 5.55 -13.33 -39.75
N ALA A 124 6.78 -13.46 -39.27
CA ALA A 124 7.71 -14.58 -39.14
C ALA A 124 8.84 -14.03 -38.25
N TRP A 125 9.32 -14.87 -37.36
CA TRP A 125 10.49 -14.69 -36.53
C TRP A 125 11.74 -15.04 -37.36
N SER A 126 12.78 -14.21 -37.30
CA SER A 126 14.24 -14.52 -37.23
C SER A 126 15.00 -13.25 -37.66
N ASP A 127 16.12 -12.86 -37.05
CA ASP A 127 17.39 -13.57 -37.14
C ASP A 127 18.32 -13.35 -35.93
N GLN A 128 18.84 -14.49 -35.46
CA GLN A 128 20.15 -14.62 -34.82
C GLN A 128 21.23 -14.45 -35.90
N LEU A 129 22.36 -13.78 -35.59
CA LEU A 129 23.65 -14.48 -35.45
C LEU A 129 24.78 -13.55 -34.96
N LEU A 130 25.33 -13.94 -33.81
CA LEU A 130 26.74 -14.03 -33.41
C LEU A 130 27.82 -13.28 -34.24
N ASN A 131 28.68 -12.54 -33.54
CA ASN A 131 30.12 -12.56 -33.77
C ASN A 131 30.88 -12.28 -32.46
N ASP A 132 31.62 -13.27 -31.99
CA ASP A 132 32.62 -13.20 -30.93
C ASP A 132 33.92 -12.57 -31.45
N LEU A 133 34.60 -11.76 -30.60
CA LEU A 133 36.04 -11.87 -30.33
C LEU A 133 36.50 -10.83 -29.27
N LYS A 134 36.85 -11.38 -28.09
CA LYS A 134 37.79 -10.99 -27.02
C LYS A 134 38.31 -9.54 -26.96
N ASP A 135 38.12 -8.92 -25.79
CA ASP A 135 39.19 -8.14 -25.13
C ASP A 135 39.03 -8.18 -23.59
N GLU A 136 40.15 -8.35 -22.89
CA GLU A 136 40.29 -8.39 -21.44
C GLU A 136 40.30 -6.97 -20.88
N GLY A 137 39.34 -6.62 -20.02
CA GLY A 137 39.33 -5.33 -19.35
C GLY A 137 38.28 -5.27 -18.24
N CYS A 138 38.72 -5.17 -17.00
CA CYS A 138 37.91 -5.07 -15.79
C CYS A 138 36.88 -3.92 -15.86
N GLY A 139 35.66 -4.23 -16.32
CA GLY A 139 34.54 -3.29 -16.40
C GLY A 139 33.34 -3.86 -15.65
N ALA A 140 33.27 -3.61 -14.34
CA ALA A 140 32.08 -3.90 -13.56
C ALA A 140 30.86 -3.23 -14.20
N LYS A 141 29.83 -4.02 -14.54
CA LYS A 141 28.53 -3.51 -14.98
C LYS A 141 27.98 -2.55 -13.91
N PRO A 142 27.25 -1.48 -14.27
CA PRO A 142 26.61 -0.63 -13.28
C PRO A 142 25.70 -1.52 -12.44
N VAL A 143 26.05 -1.63 -11.17
CA VAL A 143 25.26 -2.28 -10.14
C VAL A 143 23.87 -1.65 -10.21
N ALA A 144 22.83 -2.44 -10.53
CA ALA A 144 21.46 -1.96 -10.51
C ALA A 144 21.22 -1.23 -9.19
N ASP A 145 20.67 -0.01 -9.24
CA ASP A 145 20.55 0.85 -8.08
C ASP A 145 19.69 0.16 -7.01
N PHE A 146 20.32 -0.45 -6.00
CA PHE A 146 19.70 -1.28 -4.96
C PHE A 146 18.88 -0.47 -3.94
N ARG A 147 18.50 0.77 -4.29
CA ARG A 147 17.80 1.69 -3.40
C ARG A 147 16.29 1.54 -3.55
N LEU A 148 15.60 1.41 -2.41
CA LEU A 148 14.14 1.38 -2.40
C LEU A 148 13.58 2.71 -2.96
N PRO A 149 12.61 2.67 -3.89
CA PRO A 149 12.02 3.87 -4.45
C PRO A 149 11.24 4.65 -3.39
N VAL A 150 11.32 5.97 -3.43
CA VAL A 150 10.52 6.86 -2.58
C VAL A 150 9.23 7.21 -3.31
N HIS A 151 8.10 6.94 -2.66
CA HIS A 151 6.78 7.12 -3.24
C HIS A 151 6.28 8.56 -3.17
N THR A 152 5.72 9.03 -4.28
CA THR A 152 5.07 10.35 -4.37
C THR A 152 3.60 10.23 -3.97
N ASN A 153 3.17 10.98 -2.96
CA ASN A 153 1.78 10.91 -2.48
C ASN A 153 0.79 11.19 -3.63
N ARG A 154 -0.33 10.46 -3.67
CA ARG A 154 -1.39 10.57 -4.69
C ARG A 154 -1.03 10.11 -6.11
N THR A 155 0.09 9.42 -6.30
CA THR A 155 0.40 8.74 -7.58
C THR A 155 0.20 7.24 -7.47
N SER A 156 0.13 6.56 -8.62
CA SER A 156 0.19 5.10 -8.68
C SER A 156 1.51 4.58 -8.09
N PHE A 157 1.47 3.35 -7.58
CA PHE A 157 2.66 2.64 -7.11
C PHE A 157 3.38 2.02 -8.31
N HIS A 158 4.71 2.07 -8.31
CA HIS A 158 5.57 1.54 -9.39
C HIS A 158 6.48 0.39 -8.92
N SER A 159 6.46 0.09 -7.62
CA SER A 159 7.16 -1.02 -6.97
C SER A 159 6.31 -1.51 -5.80
N GLN A 160 6.36 -2.81 -5.49
CA GLN A 160 5.71 -3.36 -4.29
C GLN A 160 6.40 -2.90 -3.01
N ASP A 161 7.73 -2.78 -3.05
CA ASP A 161 8.53 -2.30 -1.92
C ASP A 161 8.93 -0.85 -2.15
N LEU A 162 8.57 0.03 -1.20
CA LEU A 162 8.79 1.47 -1.32
C LEU A 162 8.94 2.15 0.04
N LEU A 163 9.52 3.34 0.00
CA LEU A 163 9.57 4.27 1.12
C LEU A 163 8.48 5.32 0.98
N VAL A 164 7.64 5.49 1.99
CA VAL A 164 6.63 6.54 2.07
C VAL A 164 7.17 7.69 2.92
N PRO A 165 7.23 8.93 2.40
CA PRO A 165 7.70 10.08 3.16
C PRO A 165 6.71 10.49 4.25
N TRP A 166 7.24 10.91 5.39
CA TRP A 166 6.51 11.41 6.54
C TRP A 166 7.16 12.68 7.08
N HIS A 167 6.37 13.74 7.10
CA HIS A 167 6.81 15.03 7.60
C HIS A 167 6.42 15.14 9.06
N LEU A 168 7.39 15.46 9.92
CA LEU A 168 7.07 15.84 11.29
C LEU A 168 6.40 17.22 11.23
N LYS A 169 5.12 17.31 11.60
CA LYS A 169 4.48 18.61 11.78
C LYS A 169 5.24 19.33 12.89
N GLY A 170 5.88 20.46 12.56
CA GLY A 170 6.57 21.29 13.54
C GLY A 170 5.63 21.59 14.70
N GLY A 171 6.03 21.23 15.91
CA GLY A 171 5.26 21.57 17.10
C GLY A 171 5.13 23.08 17.18
N THR A 172 3.92 23.57 17.48
CA THR A 172 3.72 24.93 17.97
C THR A 172 4.65 25.11 19.16
N LYS A 173 5.79 25.78 18.95
CA LYS A 173 6.72 26.13 20.02
C LYS A 173 5.91 26.90 21.07
N LYS A 174 5.74 26.33 22.27
CA LYS A 174 5.41 27.13 23.44
C LYS A 174 6.51 28.19 23.55
N LYS A 175 6.12 29.47 23.55
CA LYS A 175 7.04 30.58 23.83
C LYS A 175 7.64 30.34 25.21
N GLU A 176 8.92 29.97 25.25
CA GLU A 176 9.80 30.29 26.35
C GLU A 176 10.95 31.11 25.77
N GLU A 177 11.08 32.34 26.28
CA GLU A 177 12.17 33.29 26.09
C GLU A 177 13.46 32.61 26.56
N SER A 178 14.62 32.65 25.90
CA SER A 178 15.42 33.84 25.67
C SER A 178 16.79 33.48 25.02
N ILE A 179 17.17 34.27 24.00
CA ILE A 179 18.49 34.91 23.74
C ILE A 179 19.76 34.02 23.60
N ASN A 180 20.32 33.94 22.39
CA ASN A 180 21.51 34.74 22.04
C ASN A 180 21.78 34.82 20.53
N THR A 181 21.89 36.07 20.08
CA THR A 181 22.13 36.51 18.70
C THR A 181 23.62 36.53 18.39
N VAL A 182 24.04 35.95 17.27
CA VAL A 182 25.26 36.38 16.56
C VAL A 182 24.85 36.75 15.14
N LEU A 183 24.86 38.05 14.86
CA LEU A 183 24.60 38.63 13.55
C LEU A 183 25.89 38.53 12.71
N VAL A 184 25.80 37.90 11.54
CA VAL A 184 26.76 38.07 10.44
C VAL A 184 26.01 38.76 9.30
N PRO A 185 26.47 39.92 8.80
CA PRO A 185 25.76 40.64 7.74
C PRO A 185 26.24 40.19 6.35
N GLY A 186 25.30 39.84 5.48
CA GLY A 186 25.51 39.83 4.03
C GLY A 186 25.16 38.51 3.33
N GLY A 187 24.10 38.55 2.51
CA GLY A 187 23.77 37.50 1.54
C GLY A 187 22.48 36.77 1.87
N SER A 188 21.38 37.25 1.27
CA SER A 188 20.08 36.60 1.25
C SER A 188 20.19 35.16 0.71
N LYS A 189 20.21 34.19 1.63
CA LYS A 189 19.76 32.82 1.37
C LYS A 189 18.75 32.50 2.44
N GLU A 190 17.48 32.45 2.06
CA GLU A 190 16.46 31.73 2.80
C GLU A 190 16.90 30.26 2.90
N LEU A 191 17.68 29.92 3.92
CA LEU A 191 17.65 28.57 4.45
C LEU A 191 16.32 28.46 5.19
N GLN A 192 15.24 28.18 4.47
CA GLN A 192 14.13 27.47 5.10
C GLN A 192 14.75 26.19 5.63
N GLU A 193 14.90 26.08 6.95
CA GLU A 193 15.22 24.81 7.61
C GLU A 193 14.18 23.80 7.14
N LEU A 194 14.55 22.97 6.15
CA LEU A 194 13.69 21.93 5.63
C LEU A 194 13.34 21.03 6.81
N SER A 195 12.06 20.97 7.17
CA SER A 195 11.59 20.08 8.21
C SER A 195 12.05 18.65 7.88
N PRO A 196 12.62 17.89 8.83
CA PRO A 196 13.13 16.56 8.54
C PRO A 196 12.03 15.66 7.98
N VAL A 197 12.31 15.05 6.82
CA VAL A 197 11.46 14.05 6.18
C VAL A 197 11.94 12.68 6.63
N PHE A 198 11.07 11.96 7.32
CA PHE A 198 11.30 10.57 7.70
C PHE A 198 10.71 9.65 6.63
N HIS A 199 11.26 8.45 6.48
CA HIS A 199 10.76 7.45 5.54
C HIS A 199 10.23 6.25 6.31
N ARG A 200 9.07 5.75 5.90
CA ARG A 200 8.51 4.49 6.38
C ARG A 200 8.51 3.48 5.27
N TYR A 201 8.94 2.27 5.57
CA TYR A 201 8.82 1.16 4.63
C TYR A 201 7.36 0.73 4.50
N TYR A 202 6.97 0.44 3.25
CA TYR A 202 5.71 -0.20 2.88
C TYR A 202 5.95 -1.29 1.84
N HIS A 203 5.22 -2.39 2.00
CA HIS A 203 4.94 -3.40 1.00
C HIS A 203 3.50 -3.24 0.52
N VAL A 204 3.27 -2.82 -0.72
CA VAL A 204 1.94 -2.78 -1.35
C VAL A 204 1.66 -4.11 -2.04
N PHE A 205 0.51 -4.69 -1.73
CA PHE A 205 0.15 -6.04 -2.14
C PHE A 205 -0.45 -6.04 -3.53
N CYS A 206 -0.06 -7.01 -4.35
CA CYS A 206 -0.74 -7.28 -5.62
C CYS A 206 -2.02 -8.09 -5.41
N GLU A 207 -2.89 -8.11 -6.43
CA GLU A 207 -4.09 -8.97 -6.44
C GLU A 207 -3.72 -10.43 -6.11
N GLY A 208 -4.45 -11.02 -5.17
CA GLY A 208 -4.27 -12.41 -4.73
C GLY A 208 -3.12 -12.66 -3.76
N GLU A 209 -2.15 -11.74 -3.58
CA GLU A 209 -0.98 -11.99 -2.72
C GLU A 209 -1.37 -12.24 -1.26
N LEU A 210 -2.21 -11.37 -0.68
CA LEU A 210 -2.65 -11.51 0.71
C LEU A 210 -3.45 -12.80 0.91
N GLU A 211 -4.27 -13.15 -0.08
CA GLU A 211 -5.13 -14.33 -0.06
C GLU A 211 -4.30 -15.62 -0.06
N GLU A 212 -3.29 -15.69 -0.92
CA GLU A 212 -2.36 -16.82 -0.99
C GLU A 212 -1.54 -16.96 0.29
N ALA A 213 -1.06 -15.84 0.85
CA ALA A 213 -0.39 -15.85 2.15
C ALA A 213 -1.30 -16.42 3.26
N CYS A 214 -2.59 -16.10 3.25
CA CYS A 214 -3.55 -16.69 4.20
C CYS A 214 -3.79 -18.18 3.93
N ARG A 215 -3.89 -18.60 2.67
CA ARG A 215 -4.09 -20.01 2.28
C ARG A 215 -2.92 -20.92 2.61
N SER A 216 -1.71 -20.37 2.71
CA SER A 216 -0.53 -21.14 3.12
C SER A 216 -0.56 -21.66 4.57
N LEU A 217 -1.58 -21.27 5.35
CA LEU A 217 -1.76 -21.69 6.74
C LEU A 217 -2.89 -22.73 6.84
N ASP A 218 -2.54 -23.97 7.18
CA ASP A 218 -3.50 -25.08 7.30
C ASP A 218 -4.54 -24.92 8.43
N CYS A 219 -4.33 -23.98 9.35
CA CYS A 219 -5.19 -23.74 10.51
C CYS A 219 -6.26 -22.66 10.31
N VAL A 220 -6.39 -22.12 9.10
CA VAL A 220 -7.39 -21.11 8.75
C VAL A 220 -8.06 -21.40 7.42
N ARG A 221 -9.24 -20.82 7.23
CA ARG A 221 -9.99 -20.82 5.97
C ARG A 221 -10.28 -19.39 5.55
N VAL A 222 -9.96 -19.04 4.32
CA VAL A 222 -10.35 -17.75 3.72
C VAL A 222 -11.86 -17.80 3.44
N GLN A 223 -12.64 -16.97 4.13
CA GLN A 223 -14.08 -16.82 3.87
C GLN A 223 -14.36 -15.85 2.73
N LYS A 224 -13.59 -14.75 2.66
CA LYS A 224 -13.78 -13.71 1.65
C LYS A 224 -12.45 -13.05 1.32
N SER A 225 -12.24 -12.77 0.04
CA SER A 225 -11.16 -11.94 -0.49
C SER A 225 -11.78 -10.90 -1.42
N TYR A 226 -11.45 -9.62 -1.22
CA TYR A 226 -12.04 -8.54 -2.01
C TYR A 226 -11.18 -7.28 -2.03
N TYR A 227 -11.39 -6.48 -3.07
CA TYR A 227 -10.82 -5.13 -3.20
C TYR A 227 -11.75 -4.09 -2.58
N ASP A 228 -11.19 -3.13 -1.84
CA ASP A 228 -11.91 -1.97 -1.32
C ASP A 228 -11.06 -0.69 -1.37
N GLN A 229 -11.43 0.24 -2.25
CA GLN A 229 -10.89 1.61 -2.31
C GLN A 229 -9.34 1.71 -2.23
N GLY A 230 -8.62 0.87 -2.98
CA GLY A 230 -7.15 0.88 -3.03
C GLY A 230 -6.51 -0.06 -2.02
N ASN A 231 -7.27 -1.05 -1.52
CA ASN A 231 -6.81 -2.00 -0.51
C ASN A 231 -7.29 -3.41 -0.82
N TRP A 232 -6.43 -4.38 -0.54
CA TRP A 232 -6.77 -5.79 -0.54
C TRP A 232 -7.21 -6.22 0.85
N CYS A 233 -8.33 -6.93 0.91
CA CYS A 233 -9.01 -7.30 2.15
C CYS A 233 -9.26 -8.80 2.18
N VAL A 234 -8.95 -9.43 3.30
CA VAL A 234 -9.26 -10.84 3.54
C VAL A 234 -10.00 -10.99 4.87
N ILE A 235 -11.10 -11.76 4.84
CA ILE A 235 -11.74 -12.30 6.04
C ILE A 235 -11.35 -13.77 6.13
N LEU A 236 -10.67 -14.14 7.21
CA LEU A 236 -10.29 -15.52 7.52
C LEU A 236 -11.05 -16.02 8.75
N GLU A 237 -11.26 -17.32 8.81
CA GLU A 237 -11.83 -18.05 9.95
C GLU A 237 -10.81 -19.07 10.43
N LYS A 238 -10.64 -19.22 11.73
CA LYS A 238 -9.82 -20.28 12.30
C LYS A 238 -10.57 -21.61 12.30
N LEU A 239 -9.90 -22.68 11.86
CA LEU A 239 -10.44 -24.04 11.85
C LEU A 239 -10.44 -24.68 13.25
#